data_AF-A0AAV5KIJ0-F1
#
_entry.id   AF-A0AAV5KIJ0-F1
#
_cell.length_a   1.000
_cell.length_b   1.000
_cell.length_c   1.000
_cell.angle_alpha   90.00
_cell.angle_beta   90.00
_cell.angle_gamma   90.00
#
_symmetry.space_group_name_H-M   'P 1'
#
loop_
_entity.id
_entity.type
_entity.pdbx_description
1 polymer ?
#
loop_
_entity_poly.entity_id
_entity_poly.type
_entity_poly.pdbx_seq_one_letter_code
_entity_poly.pdbx_strand_id
1 'polypeptide(L)'
;MPQWTVEKPLRVATGFTYLGPKFVRENGLKHVTFSTADGALEGAPVMGIADAIFNLVNNGTTLRENNLKEIEGGFVLESQAVLVASRKSLIQQKGALDTTHEVLERLEAYLRAVGQFMVVANMRGSSAEEVAE
;
A
#
# COMPACT_ATOMS: atom_id res chain seq x y z
N MET A 1 13.72 11.22 -26.38
CA MET A 1 12.35 11.11 -25.83
C MET A 1 11.63 12.41 -26.14
N PRO A 2 10.38 12.41 -26.62
CA PRO A 2 9.70 13.68 -26.86
C PRO A 2 9.56 14.38 -25.52
N GLN A 3 10.23 15.52 -25.35
CA GLN A 3 10.11 16.32 -24.15
C GLN A 3 8.67 16.83 -24.11
N TRP A 4 7.89 16.38 -23.14
CA TRP A 4 6.56 16.94 -22.89
C TRP A 4 6.68 18.46 -22.79
N THR A 5 5.78 19.18 -23.45
CA THR A 5 5.80 20.66 -23.49
C THR A 5 4.58 21.22 -22.79
N VAL A 6 4.49 22.55 -22.70
CA VAL A 6 3.29 23.22 -22.18
C VAL A 6 2.08 22.93 -23.07
N GLU A 7 2.24 22.90 -24.40
CA GLU A 7 1.14 22.63 -25.35
C GLU A 7 0.78 21.15 -25.42
N LYS A 8 1.73 20.25 -25.15
CA LYS A 8 1.52 18.80 -25.14
C LYS A 8 2.13 18.17 -23.89
N PRO A 9 1.47 18.35 -22.72
CA PRO A 9 1.93 17.77 -21.47
C PRO A 9 1.71 16.26 -21.44
N LEU A 10 2.42 15.57 -20.56
CA LEU A 10 2.09 14.20 -20.17
C LEU A 10 0.78 14.22 -19.40
N ARG A 11 -0.24 13.52 -19.91
CA ARG A 11 -1.54 13.41 -19.24
C ARG A 11 -1.54 12.20 -18.33
N VAL A 12 -1.82 12.40 -17.05
CA VAL A 12 -1.81 11.33 -16.05
C VAL A 12 -3.16 11.24 -15.36
N ALA A 13 -3.77 10.06 -15.41
CA ALA A 13 -4.97 9.78 -14.63
C ALA A 13 -4.59 9.26 -13.24
N THR A 14 -5.16 9.83 -12.18
CA THR A 14 -4.98 9.32 -10.81
C THR A 14 -6.13 9.70 -9.88
N GLY A 15 -6.47 8.81 -8.94
CA GLY A 15 -7.27 9.16 -7.76
C GLY A 15 -6.47 9.90 -6.67
N PHE A 16 -5.13 9.91 -6.78
CA PHE A 16 -4.24 10.47 -5.76
C PHE A 16 -3.85 11.92 -6.07
N THR A 17 -4.79 12.84 -5.86
CA THR A 17 -4.67 14.27 -6.20
C THR A 17 -3.49 14.99 -5.55
N TYR A 18 -3.00 14.50 -4.40
CA TYR A 18 -1.81 15.05 -3.74
C TYR A 18 -0.52 14.31 -4.08
N LEU A 19 -0.52 12.97 -3.99
CA LEU A 19 0.71 12.17 -4.13
C LEU A 19 1.26 12.16 -5.55
N GLY A 20 0.40 12.07 -6.58
CA GLY A 20 0.84 12.06 -7.98
C GLY A 20 1.64 13.32 -8.35
N PRO A 21 1.08 14.53 -8.15
CA PRO A 21 1.81 15.78 -8.42
C PRO A 21 3.08 15.94 -7.58
N LYS A 22 3.06 15.50 -6.31
CA LYS A 22 4.24 15.54 -5.44
C LYS A 22 5.37 14.68 -6.02
N PHE A 23 5.09 13.41 -6.33
CA PHE A 23 6.06 12.46 -6.86
C PHE A 23 6.68 12.94 -8.18
N VAL A 24 5.85 13.41 -9.10
CA VAL A 24 6.29 13.93 -10.41
C VAL A 24 7.21 15.15 -10.26
N ARG A 25 6.86 16.08 -9.36
CA ARG A 25 7.68 17.26 -9.07
C ARG A 25 9.02 16.88 -8.43
N GLU A 26 9.02 15.94 -7.48
CA GLU A 26 10.24 15.46 -6.81
C GLU A 26 11.19 14.75 -7.78
N ASN A 27 10.66 14.13 -8.84
CA ASN A 27 11.43 13.50 -9.92
C ASN A 27 11.73 14.45 -11.11
N GLY A 28 11.46 15.76 -10.99
CA GLY A 28 11.89 16.76 -11.97
C GLY A 28 11.06 16.84 -13.26
N LEU A 29 9.89 16.20 -13.31
CA LEU A 29 8.99 16.24 -14.46
C LEU A 29 8.14 17.53 -14.42
N LYS A 30 8.29 18.39 -15.44
CA LYS A 30 7.68 19.75 -15.45
C LYS A 30 6.33 19.85 -16.15
N HIS A 31 6.16 19.12 -17.25
CA HIS A 31 5.03 19.28 -18.16
C HIS A 31 4.06 18.11 -18.02
N VAL A 32 3.35 18.07 -16.88
CA VAL A 32 2.42 17.00 -16.54
C VAL A 32 1.08 17.59 -16.12
N THR A 33 0.00 17.07 -16.68
CA THR A 33 -1.37 17.40 -16.30
C THR A 33 -2.03 16.20 -15.65
N PHE A 34 -2.85 16.44 -14.64
CA PHE A 34 -3.55 15.40 -13.89
C PHE A 34 -5.04 15.49 -14.14
N SER A 35 -5.66 14.34 -14.32
CA SER A 35 -7.11 14.18 -14.35
C SER A 35 -7.54 13.13 -13.33
N THR A 36 -8.67 13.36 -12.68
CA THR A 36 -9.32 12.35 -11.83
C THR A 36 -10.19 11.45 -12.70
N ALA A 37 -10.22 10.16 -12.40
CA ALA A 37 -11.16 9.22 -12.99
C ALA A 37 -11.84 8.43 -11.86
N ASP A 38 -13.17 8.37 -11.91
CA ASP A 38 -13.96 7.59 -10.97
C ASP A 38 -14.05 6.14 -11.46
N GLY A 39 -13.16 5.28 -10.95
CA GLY A 39 -13.10 3.87 -11.28
C GLY A 39 -12.43 3.55 -12.64
N ALA A 40 -12.01 2.29 -12.80
CA ALA A 40 -11.38 1.73 -14.00
C ALA A 40 -10.30 2.62 -14.63
N LEU A 41 -9.37 3.13 -13.81
CA LEU A 41 -8.29 4.01 -14.26
C LEU A 41 -7.44 3.37 -15.36
N GLU A 42 -7.32 2.05 -15.35
CA GLU A 42 -6.55 1.26 -16.30
C GLU A 42 -7.08 1.38 -17.73
N GLY A 43 -8.35 1.77 -17.92
CA GLY A 43 -8.93 2.06 -19.23
C GLY A 43 -8.59 3.45 -19.77
N ALA A 44 -8.15 4.38 -18.93
CA ALA A 44 -7.90 5.77 -19.36
C ALA A 44 -6.87 5.89 -20.50
N PRO A 45 -5.77 5.08 -20.54
CA PRO A 45 -4.84 5.09 -21.66
C PRO A 45 -5.45 4.62 -22.98
N VAL A 46 -6.16 3.49 -23.00
CA VAL A 46 -6.74 2.93 -24.24
C VAL A 46 -7.89 3.80 -24.78
N MET A 47 -8.61 4.48 -23.89
CA MET A 47 -9.65 5.47 -24.26
C MET A 47 -9.06 6.81 -24.73
N GLY A 48 -7.75 7.00 -24.66
CA GLY A 48 -7.08 8.24 -25.05
C GLY A 48 -7.28 9.40 -24.08
N ILE A 49 -7.77 9.15 -22.87
CA ILE A 49 -8.00 10.17 -21.83
C ILE A 49 -6.66 10.58 -21.19
N ALA A 50 -5.77 9.61 -20.96
CA ALA A 50 -4.47 9.82 -20.35
C ALA A 50 -3.37 9.11 -21.14
N ASP A 51 -2.11 9.48 -20.91
CA ASP A 51 -0.92 8.81 -21.46
C ASP A 51 -0.31 7.82 -20.46
N ALA A 52 -0.54 8.04 -19.16
CA ALA A 52 -0.10 7.18 -18.07
C ALA A 52 -1.08 7.23 -16.88
N ILE A 53 -0.91 6.33 -15.91
CA ILE A 53 -1.73 6.28 -14.70
C ILE A 53 -0.83 6.23 -13.45
N PHE A 54 -1.30 6.82 -12.34
CA PHE A 54 -0.85 6.47 -10.99
C PHE A 54 -1.97 5.74 -10.28
N ASN A 55 -1.79 4.44 -10.04
CA ASN A 55 -2.77 3.59 -9.38
C ASN A 55 -2.11 2.59 -8.41
N LEU A 56 -2.90 1.96 -7.56
CA LEU A 56 -2.46 0.86 -6.69
C LEU A 56 -2.23 -0.40 -7.53
N VAL A 57 -1.16 -1.13 -7.18
CA VAL A 57 -0.82 -2.42 -7.79
C VAL A 57 -0.61 -3.42 -6.67
N ASN A 58 -1.17 -4.62 -6.82
CA ASN A 58 -0.96 -5.74 -5.90
C ASN A 58 -0.17 -6.86 -6.58
N ASN A 59 -0.83 -7.68 -7.42
CA ASN A 59 -0.19 -8.76 -8.18
C ASN A 59 0.06 -8.41 -9.67
N GLY A 60 -0.30 -7.19 -10.08
CA GLY A 60 -0.14 -6.70 -11.45
C GLY A 60 -1.14 -7.25 -12.48
N THR A 61 -2.12 -8.07 -12.10
CA THR A 61 -3.08 -8.67 -13.05
C THR A 61 -3.86 -7.61 -13.81
N THR A 62 -4.43 -6.61 -13.13
CA THR A 62 -5.21 -5.54 -13.77
C THR A 62 -4.39 -4.73 -14.77
N LEU A 63 -3.09 -4.51 -14.50
CA LEU A 63 -2.21 -3.84 -15.45
C LEU A 63 -2.05 -4.68 -16.73
N ARG A 64 -1.77 -5.98 -16.58
CA ARG A 64 -1.57 -6.90 -17.71
C ARG A 64 -2.83 -7.02 -18.58
N GLU A 65 -3.99 -7.13 -17.96
CA GLU A 65 -5.29 -7.19 -18.66
C GLU A 65 -5.56 -5.93 -19.51
N ASN A 66 -4.96 -4.79 -19.15
CA ASN A 66 -5.08 -3.53 -19.88
C ASN A 66 -3.85 -3.20 -20.73
N ASN A 67 -2.95 -4.17 -20.97
CA ASN A 67 -1.69 -3.99 -21.70
C ASN A 67 -0.79 -2.88 -21.13
N LEU A 68 -0.86 -2.67 -19.81
CA LEU A 68 -0.04 -1.74 -19.06
C LEU A 68 1.14 -2.47 -18.41
N LYS A 69 2.17 -1.70 -18.08
CA LYS A 69 3.32 -2.17 -17.31
C LYS A 69 3.73 -1.13 -16.29
N GLU A 70 4.36 -1.59 -15.22
CA GLU A 70 5.07 -0.71 -14.31
C GLU A 70 6.27 -0.07 -15.03
N ILE A 71 6.57 1.16 -14.63
CA ILE A 71 7.70 1.93 -15.16
C ILE A 71 8.84 1.82 -14.15
N GLU A 72 10.06 1.56 -14.62
CA GLU A 72 11.25 1.57 -13.78
C GLU A 72 11.42 2.94 -13.11
N GLY A 73 11.58 2.96 -11.79
CA GLY A 73 11.56 4.20 -11.00
C GLY A 73 10.17 4.86 -10.87
N GLY A 74 9.10 4.22 -11.37
CA GLY A 74 7.71 4.66 -11.22
C GLY A 74 7.05 4.22 -9.91
N PHE A 75 7.81 3.57 -9.03
CA PHE A 75 7.36 3.15 -7.72
C PHE A 75 7.27 4.36 -6.76
N VAL A 76 6.07 4.60 -6.22
CA VAL A 76 5.82 5.77 -5.36
C VAL A 76 6.02 5.44 -3.88
N LEU A 77 5.36 4.39 -3.37
CA LEU A 77 5.44 3.95 -1.97
C LEU A 77 4.89 2.53 -1.80
N GLU A 78 5.29 1.86 -0.71
CA GLU A 78 4.65 0.62 -0.25
C GLU A 78 3.48 0.97 0.66
N SER A 79 2.37 0.24 0.52
CA SER A 79 1.15 0.48 1.31
C SER A 79 0.68 -0.80 1.97
N GLN A 80 0.26 -0.66 3.22
CA GLN A 80 -0.41 -1.70 4.01
C GLN A 80 -1.41 -1.04 4.95
N ALA A 81 -2.32 -1.84 5.51
CA ALA A 81 -3.18 -1.37 6.59
C ALA A 81 -2.33 -1.01 7.81
N VAL A 82 -2.59 0.15 8.44
CA VAL A 82 -1.85 0.64 9.60
C VAL A 82 -2.81 1.14 10.69
N LEU A 83 -2.45 0.90 11.95
CA LEU A 83 -3.12 1.53 13.08
C LEU A 83 -2.55 2.94 13.27
N VAL A 84 -3.40 3.96 13.10
CA VAL A 84 -3.04 5.37 13.28
C VAL A 84 -3.85 6.00 14.40
N ALA A 85 -3.22 6.87 15.18
CA ALA A 85 -3.87 7.57 16.30
C ALA A 85 -3.53 9.07 16.29
N SER A 86 -4.50 9.90 16.67
CA SER A 86 -4.29 11.33 16.85
C SER A 86 -3.44 11.60 18.08
N ARG A 87 -2.25 12.18 17.88
CA ARG A 87 -1.36 12.58 18.99
C ARG A 87 -2.05 13.46 20.02
N LYS A 88 -2.91 14.40 19.58
CA LYS A 88 -3.66 15.29 20.48
C LYS A 88 -4.61 14.49 21.36
N SER A 89 -5.33 13.53 20.78
CA SER A 89 -6.27 12.68 21.51
C SER A 89 -5.55 11.79 22.53
N LEU A 90 -4.42 11.19 22.14
CA LEU A 90 -3.62 10.35 23.06
C LEU A 90 -3.14 11.11 24.31
N ILE A 91 -2.90 12.42 24.20
CA ILE A 91 -2.44 13.26 25.32
C ILE A 91 -3.61 13.81 26.13
N GLN A 92 -4.69 14.25 25.46
CA GLN A 92 -5.73 15.06 26.08
C GLN A 92 -6.99 14.28 26.48
N GLN A 93 -7.27 13.16 25.82
CA GLN A 93 -8.46 12.36 26.09
C GLN A 93 -8.11 11.23 27.05
N LYS A 94 -8.70 11.28 28.24
CA LYS A 94 -8.51 10.25 29.26
C LYS A 94 -8.88 8.87 28.72
N GLY A 95 -7.99 7.89 28.87
CA GLY A 95 -8.19 6.51 28.43
C GLY A 95 -7.88 6.25 26.94
N ALA A 96 -7.68 7.27 26.10
CA ALA A 96 -7.39 7.05 24.68
C ALA A 96 -6.03 6.34 24.47
N LEU A 97 -5.02 6.69 25.28
CA LEU A 97 -3.72 6.04 25.23
C LEU A 97 -3.81 4.56 25.65
N ASP A 98 -4.47 4.29 26.78
CA ASP A 98 -4.59 2.94 27.33
C ASP A 98 -5.33 2.01 26.37
N THR A 99 -6.46 2.45 25.81
CA THR A 99 -7.21 1.68 24.82
C THR A 99 -6.39 1.45 23.54
N THR A 100 -5.66 2.47 23.07
CA THR A 100 -4.82 2.32 21.87
C THR A 100 -3.69 1.33 22.11
N HIS A 101 -3.09 1.34 23.29
CA HIS A 101 -2.07 0.39 23.70
C HIS A 101 -2.61 -1.05 23.71
N GLU A 102 -3.80 -1.26 24.29
CA GLU A 102 -4.46 -2.57 24.33
C GLU A 102 -4.80 -3.10 22.92
N VAL A 103 -5.25 -2.22 22.01
CA VAL A 103 -5.48 -2.60 20.60
C VAL A 103 -4.18 -2.99 19.92
N LEU A 104 -3.10 -2.21 20.13
CA LEU A 104 -1.80 -2.51 19.56
C LEU A 104 -1.28 -3.87 20.04
N GLU A 105 -1.34 -4.14 21.35
CA GLU A 105 -0.92 -5.42 21.93
C GLU A 105 -1.68 -6.60 21.31
N ARG A 106 -3.01 -6.46 21.12
CA ARG A 106 -3.84 -7.48 20.48
C ARG A 106 -3.47 -7.72 19.02
N LEU A 107 -3.24 -6.65 18.25
CA LEU A 107 -2.85 -6.77 16.84
C LEU A 107 -1.48 -7.44 16.71
N GLU A 108 -0.50 -7.06 17.53
CA GLU A 108 0.82 -7.68 17.53
C GLU A 108 0.78 -9.15 17.97
N ALA A 109 0.00 -9.46 19.01
CA ALA A 109 -0.22 -10.83 19.45
C ALA A 109 -0.86 -11.69 18.35
N TYR A 110 -1.87 -11.16 17.66
CA TYR A 110 -2.51 -11.82 16.53
C TYR A 110 -1.50 -12.06 15.40
N LEU A 111 -0.77 -11.03 14.96
CA LEU A 111 0.21 -11.17 13.87
C LEU A 111 1.30 -12.19 14.19
N ARG A 112 1.75 -12.28 15.45
CA ARG A 112 2.68 -13.35 15.89
C ARG A 112 2.06 -14.74 15.80
N ALA A 113 0.75 -14.86 16.02
CA ALA A 113 0.04 -16.14 16.05
C ALA A 113 -0.41 -16.66 14.67
N VAL A 114 -0.65 -15.79 13.67
CA VAL A 114 -1.22 -16.17 12.35
C VAL A 114 -0.47 -17.31 11.66
N GLY A 115 0.83 -17.47 11.91
CA GLY A 115 1.66 -18.55 11.32
C GLY A 115 1.96 -19.72 12.25
N GLN A 116 1.35 -19.78 13.45
CA GLN A 116 1.68 -20.77 14.48
C GLN A 116 0.54 -21.77 14.65
N PHE A 117 0.90 -23.03 14.88
CA PHE A 117 -0.05 -24.09 15.21
C PHE A 117 0.35 -24.74 16.53
N MET A 118 -0.62 -24.91 17.42
CA MET A 118 -0.42 -25.72 18.61
C MET A 118 -0.56 -27.19 18.23
N VAL A 119 0.54 -27.93 18.29
CA VAL A 119 0.56 -29.37 18.08
C VAL A 119 0.79 -30.05 19.41
N VAL A 120 -0.13 -30.93 19.79
CA VAL A 120 -0.01 -31.77 20.98
C VAL A 120 0.01 -33.22 20.51
N ALA A 121 1.02 -33.96 20.96
CA ALA A 121 1.22 -35.35 20.59
C ALA A 121 1.39 -36.21 21.85
N ASN A 122 0.80 -37.40 21.81
CA ASN A 122 1.09 -38.42 22.82
C ASN A 122 2.37 -39.16 22.43
N MET A 123 3.29 -39.31 23.37
CA MET A 123 4.52 -40.07 23.21
C MET A 123 4.65 -41.06 24.35
N ARG A 124 5.12 -42.27 24.06
CA ARG A 124 5.50 -43.24 25.10
C ARG A 124 6.90 -42.89 25.58
N GLY A 125 7.09 -42.80 26.88
CA GLY A 125 8.39 -42.60 27.52
C GLY A 125 8.37 -43.12 28.96
N SER A 126 9.54 -43.39 29.50
CA SER A 126 9.75 -43.87 30.86
C SER A 126 9.93 -42.72 31.88
N SER A 127 10.30 -41.51 31.42
CA SER A 127 10.30 -40.29 32.22
C SER A 127 9.95 -39.04 31.39
N ALA A 128 9.72 -37.90 32.05
CA ALA A 128 9.43 -36.63 31.37
C ALA A 128 10.67 -36.09 30.63
N GLU A 129 11.85 -36.30 31.20
CA GLU A 129 13.14 -35.91 30.60
C GLU A 129 13.38 -36.66 29.30
N GLU A 130 13.06 -37.97 29.25
CA GLU A 130 13.16 -38.77 28.02
C GLU A 130 12.20 -38.30 26.91
N VAL A 131 11.00 -37.84 27.27
CA VAL A 131 10.01 -37.34 26.30
C VAL A 131 10.35 -35.93 25.81
N ALA A 132 11.11 -35.15 26.60
CA ALA A 132 11.45 -33.76 26.31
C ALA A 132 12.75 -33.56 25.50
N GLU A 133 13.62 -34.58 25.45
CA GLU A 133 14.85 -34.61 24.63
C GLU A 133 14.55 -34.91 23.14
#